data_AF-M1N4Y8-F1
#
_entry.id   AF-M1N4Y8-F1
#
_cell.length_a   1.000
_cell.length_b   1.000
_cell.length_c   1.000
_cell.angle_alpha   90.00
_cell.angle_beta   90.00
_cell.angle_gamma   90.00
#
_symmetry.space_group_name_H-M   'P 1'
#
loop_
_entity.id
_entity.type
_entity.pdbx_description
1 polymer ?
#
loop_
_entity_poly.entity_id
_entity_poly.type
_entity_poly.pdbx_seq_one_letter_code
_entity_poly.pdbx_strand_id
1 'polypeptide(L)'
;MTEKRNRVGQRVHHEASQSKIVFICTVLVCASVLYFMIKAGIGFLFLKEEIPRQAPVELTIPAFDSRVYCKEISALAVPGTMKEVYQRCFAVESEAYFAVRKMWEKVSDKTKEKCIKMVRPGDGNYFLLRDCFMRENDDEKRKERAHF
;
A
#
# COMPACT_ATOMS: atom_id res chain seq x y z
N MET A 1 16.73 -84.96 -11.31
CA MET A 1 17.58 -84.16 -10.39
C MET A 1 17.96 -82.77 -10.96
N THR A 2 17.47 -82.39 -12.14
CA THR A 2 17.88 -81.20 -12.91
C THR A 2 16.99 -79.96 -12.69
N GLU A 3 15.76 -80.11 -12.21
CA GLU A 3 14.80 -78.99 -12.13
C GLU A 3 15.05 -78.02 -10.95
N LYS A 4 15.57 -78.51 -9.82
CA LYS A 4 15.85 -77.67 -8.65
C LYS A 4 17.03 -76.71 -8.85
N ARG A 5 17.95 -77.01 -9.77
CA ARG A 5 19.16 -76.21 -10.00
C ARG A 5 18.88 -74.94 -10.83
N ASN A 6 17.86 -74.97 -11.72
CA ASN A 6 17.49 -73.82 -12.55
C ASN A 6 16.76 -72.69 -11.79
N ARG A 7 15.97 -73.01 -10.76
CA ARG A 7 15.25 -72.00 -9.95
C ARG A 7 16.14 -71.19 -9.02
N VAL A 8 17.34 -71.69 -8.71
CA VAL A 8 18.31 -71.01 -7.82
C VAL A 8 19.14 -70.00 -8.61
N GLY A 9 19.53 -70.32 -9.85
CA GLY A 9 20.28 -69.39 -10.72
C GLY A 9 19.50 -68.12 -11.12
N GLN A 10 18.17 -68.23 -11.30
CA GLN A 10 17.33 -67.07 -11.63
C GLN A 10 17.16 -66.06 -10.48
N ARG A 11 17.21 -66.52 -9.22
CA ARG A 11 17.08 -65.64 -8.04
C ARG A 11 18.33 -64.78 -7.80
N VAL A 12 19.50 -65.37 -7.94
CA VAL A 12 20.79 -64.68 -7.73
C VAL A 12 21.02 -63.59 -8.78
N HIS A 13 20.59 -63.80 -10.03
CA HIS A 13 20.67 -62.78 -11.08
C HIS A 13 19.70 -61.61 -10.87
N HIS A 14 18.52 -61.86 -10.30
CA HIS A 14 17.54 -60.82 -9.99
C HIS A 14 17.95 -59.94 -8.81
N GLU A 15 18.59 -60.49 -7.76
CA GLU A 15 19.08 -59.72 -6.60
C GLU A 15 20.18 -58.72 -6.98
N ALA A 16 21.10 -59.10 -7.85
CA ALA A 16 22.17 -58.21 -8.34
C ALA A 16 21.64 -57.07 -9.23
N SER A 17 20.56 -57.32 -9.99
CA SER A 17 19.90 -56.31 -10.83
C SER A 17 18.99 -55.39 -10.00
N GLN A 18 18.28 -55.93 -9.01
CA GLN A 18 17.44 -55.17 -8.08
C GLN A 18 18.24 -54.18 -7.24
N SER A 19 19.44 -54.55 -6.78
CA SER A 19 20.32 -53.63 -6.04
C SER A 19 20.73 -52.40 -6.86
N LYS A 20 21.01 -52.57 -8.16
CA LYS A 20 21.35 -51.46 -9.08
C LYS A 20 20.15 -50.55 -9.35
N ILE A 21 18.97 -51.12 -9.53
CA ILE A 21 17.72 -50.37 -9.75
C ILE A 21 17.38 -49.55 -8.49
N VAL A 22 17.50 -50.16 -7.30
CA VAL A 22 17.27 -49.47 -6.02
C VAL A 22 18.25 -48.30 -5.87
N PHE A 23 19.54 -48.50 -6.18
CA PHE A 23 20.54 -47.42 -6.09
C PHE A 23 20.22 -46.26 -7.04
N ILE A 24 19.83 -46.53 -8.28
CA ILE A 24 19.44 -45.50 -9.25
C ILE A 24 18.19 -44.75 -8.77
N CYS A 25 17.17 -45.47 -8.28
CA CYS A 25 15.96 -44.85 -7.72
C CYS A 25 16.28 -43.96 -6.52
N THR A 26 17.15 -44.39 -5.60
CA THR A 26 17.57 -43.58 -4.45
C THR A 26 18.27 -42.30 -4.89
N VAL A 27 19.20 -42.38 -5.86
CA VAL A 27 19.90 -41.20 -6.38
C VAL A 27 18.93 -40.21 -7.03
N LEU A 28 17.97 -40.70 -7.82
CA LEU A 28 16.96 -39.86 -8.48
C LEU A 28 16.02 -39.18 -7.47
N VAL A 29 15.61 -39.89 -6.42
CA VAL A 29 14.78 -39.32 -5.34
C VAL A 29 15.56 -38.28 -4.53
N CYS A 30 16.84 -38.52 -4.23
CA CYS A 30 17.67 -37.52 -3.57
C CYS A 30 17.83 -36.26 -4.43
N ALA A 31 18.06 -36.41 -5.74
CA ALA A 31 18.18 -35.28 -6.65
C ALA A 31 16.89 -34.46 -6.75
N SER A 32 15.72 -35.11 -6.78
CA SER A 32 14.43 -34.41 -6.84
C SER A 32 14.12 -33.67 -5.54
N VAL A 33 14.39 -34.27 -4.38
CA VAL A 33 14.24 -33.61 -3.07
C VAL A 33 15.14 -32.38 -2.98
N LEU A 34 16.41 -32.50 -3.38
CA LEU A 34 17.33 -31.35 -3.41
C LEU A 34 16.85 -30.24 -4.34
N TYR A 35 16.33 -30.58 -5.52
CA TYR A 35 15.73 -29.62 -6.45
C TYR A 35 14.52 -28.88 -5.86
N PHE A 36 13.62 -29.61 -5.18
CA PHE A 36 12.47 -28.98 -4.50
C PHE A 36 12.91 -28.10 -3.33
N MET A 37 13.94 -28.49 -2.56
CA MET A 37 14.47 -27.67 -1.46
C MET A 37 15.16 -26.40 -1.97
N ILE A 38 15.89 -26.48 -3.09
CA ILE A 38 16.48 -25.30 -3.75
C ILE A 38 15.37 -24.39 -4.29
N LYS A 39 14.35 -24.94 -4.96
CA LYS A 39 13.21 -24.16 -5.48
C LYS A 39 12.38 -23.52 -4.37
N ALA A 40 12.17 -24.23 -3.25
CA ALA A 40 11.49 -23.71 -2.07
C ALA A 40 12.34 -22.65 -1.35
N GLY A 41 13.66 -22.82 -1.28
CA GLY A 41 14.58 -21.83 -0.71
C GLY A 41 14.68 -20.56 -1.55
N ILE A 42 14.69 -20.67 -2.88
CA ILE A 42 14.65 -19.52 -3.80
C ILE A 42 13.27 -18.85 -3.72
N GLY A 43 12.18 -19.61 -3.63
CA GLY A 43 10.84 -19.08 -3.41
C GLY A 43 10.69 -18.34 -2.08
N PHE A 44 11.35 -18.81 -1.02
CA PHE A 44 11.34 -18.17 0.30
C PHE A 44 12.19 -16.88 0.35
N LEU A 45 13.23 -16.80 -0.49
CA LEU A 45 14.07 -15.61 -0.63
C LEU A 45 13.47 -14.56 -1.59
N PHE A 46 12.74 -14.99 -2.65
CA PHE A 46 12.08 -14.10 -3.60
C PHE A 46 10.70 -13.58 -3.16
N LEU A 47 10.13 -14.12 -2.08
CA LEU A 47 8.88 -13.62 -1.49
C LEU A 47 9.12 -12.59 -0.36
N LYS A 48 10.35 -12.08 -0.23
CA LYS A 48 10.70 -11.00 0.71
C LYS A 48 11.17 -9.75 -0.02
N GLU A 49 10.51 -9.43 -1.11
CA GLU A 49 10.49 -8.09 -1.68
C GLU A 49 9.05 -7.67 -1.99
N GLU A 50 8.15 -7.89 -1.01
CA GLU A 50 7.03 -6.95 -0.87
C GLU A 50 7.63 -5.64 -0.37
N ILE A 51 7.87 -4.73 -1.33
CA ILE A 51 7.48 -3.31 -1.30
C ILE A 51 7.15 -2.86 0.12
N PRO A 52 7.83 -1.82 0.69
CA PRO A 52 7.36 -1.24 1.94
C PRO A 52 5.92 -0.78 1.70
N ARG A 53 4.97 -1.60 2.16
CA ARG A 53 3.58 -1.25 2.37
C ARG A 53 3.69 -0.11 3.35
N GLN A 54 3.65 1.12 2.83
CA GLN A 54 3.47 2.29 3.66
C GLN A 54 2.30 1.90 4.58
N ALA A 55 2.60 1.76 5.87
CA ALA A 55 1.56 1.61 6.87
C ALA A 55 0.52 2.68 6.53
N PRO A 56 -0.79 2.37 6.56
CA PRO A 56 -1.78 3.39 6.34
C PRO A 56 -1.43 4.52 7.29
N VAL A 57 -0.90 5.62 6.75
CA VAL A 57 -0.74 6.84 7.50
C VAL A 57 -2.16 7.10 7.92
N GLU A 58 -2.42 7.06 9.23
CA GLU A 58 -3.74 7.41 9.72
C GLU A 58 -3.99 8.81 9.17
N LEU A 59 -4.79 8.90 8.10
CA LEU A 59 -5.03 10.14 7.39
C LEU A 59 -5.89 10.94 8.35
N THR A 60 -5.19 11.68 9.19
CA THR A 60 -5.74 12.64 10.13
C THR A 60 -5.83 13.97 9.42
N ILE A 61 -6.85 14.75 9.80
CA ILE A 61 -7.01 16.10 9.27
C ILE A 61 -5.74 16.89 9.62
N PRO A 62 -5.03 17.46 8.63
CA PRO A 62 -3.81 18.21 8.91
C PRO A 62 -4.14 19.40 9.82
N ALA A 63 -3.29 19.61 10.82
CA ALA A 63 -3.41 20.74 11.72
C ALA A 63 -2.80 21.98 11.05
N PHE A 64 -3.65 22.94 10.68
CA PHE A 64 -3.22 24.28 10.26
C PHE A 64 -3.37 25.28 11.42
N ASP A 65 -2.39 26.18 11.57
CA ASP A 65 -2.47 27.27 12.53
C ASP A 65 -3.26 28.45 11.94
N SER A 66 -4.58 28.41 12.12
CA SER A 66 -5.47 29.48 11.67
C SER A 66 -5.22 30.80 12.37
N ARG A 67 -4.59 30.82 13.57
CA ARG A 67 -4.29 32.07 14.28
C ARG A 67 -3.13 32.78 13.60
N VAL A 68 -2.07 32.06 13.25
CA VAL A 68 -0.93 32.61 12.51
C VAL A 68 -1.39 33.09 11.14
N TYR A 69 -2.08 32.24 10.38
CA TYR A 69 -2.60 32.60 9.06
C TYR A 69 -3.50 33.85 9.12
N CYS A 70 -4.49 33.89 10.01
CA CYS A 70 -5.38 35.05 10.08
C CYS A 70 -4.69 36.31 10.62
N LYS A 71 -3.64 36.17 11.44
CA LYS A 71 -2.82 37.31 11.86
C LYS A 71 -2.06 37.89 10.67
N GLU A 72 -1.46 37.05 9.82
CA GLU A 72 -0.79 37.47 8.59
C GLU A 72 -1.77 38.15 7.62
N ILE A 73 -2.94 37.56 7.39
CA ILE A 73 -3.98 38.16 6.55
C ILE A 73 -4.44 39.52 7.10
N SER A 74 -4.63 39.62 8.42
CA SER A 74 -5.03 40.89 9.04
C SER A 74 -3.95 41.96 8.99
N ALA A 75 -2.68 41.58 8.97
CA ALA A 75 -1.56 42.52 8.86
C ALA A 75 -1.48 43.17 7.47
N LEU A 76 -2.03 42.52 6.44
CA LEU A 76 -2.16 43.06 5.08
C LEU A 76 -3.36 44.00 4.92
N ALA A 77 -4.22 44.11 5.94
CA ALA A 77 -5.40 44.95 5.90
C ALA A 77 -5.06 46.45 6.06
N VAL A 78 -6.02 47.29 5.67
CA VAL A 78 -5.94 48.74 5.89
C VAL A 78 -5.79 49.03 7.39
N PRO A 79 -4.91 49.95 7.80
CA PRO A 79 -4.81 50.36 9.19
C PRO A 79 -6.17 50.73 9.79
N GLY A 80 -6.47 50.20 10.97
CA GLY A 80 -7.76 50.37 11.65
C GLY A 80 -8.78 49.25 11.42
N THR A 81 -8.66 48.46 10.36
CA THR A 81 -9.60 47.34 10.07
C THR A 81 -9.03 45.96 10.42
N MET A 82 -7.77 45.88 10.86
CA MET A 82 -7.07 44.62 11.15
C MET A 82 -7.87 43.69 12.08
N LYS A 83 -8.50 44.25 13.13
CA LYS A 83 -9.29 43.46 14.08
C LYS A 83 -10.49 42.79 13.41
N GLU A 84 -11.21 43.52 12.57
CA GLU A 84 -12.40 43.00 11.86
C GLU A 84 -12.01 41.95 10.82
N VAL A 85 -10.91 42.20 10.08
CA VAL A 85 -10.36 41.24 9.12
C VAL A 85 -9.89 39.96 9.81
N TYR A 86 -9.21 40.07 10.94
CA TYR A 86 -8.80 38.91 11.75
C TYR A 86 -10.02 38.08 12.18
N GLN A 87 -11.05 38.72 12.76
CA GLN A 87 -12.26 38.03 13.22
C GLN A 87 -12.97 37.33 12.07
N ARG A 88 -13.09 38.01 10.92
CA ARG A 88 -13.72 37.45 9.73
C ARG A 88 -12.92 36.27 9.16
N CYS A 89 -11.60 36.39 9.06
CA CYS A 89 -10.73 35.31 8.62
C CYS A 89 -10.90 34.10 9.53
N PHE A 90 -10.86 34.30 10.85
CA PHE A 90 -10.95 33.20 11.79
C PHE A 90 -12.31 32.48 11.72
N ALA A 91 -13.40 33.22 11.51
CA ALA A 91 -14.72 32.65 11.30
C ALA A 91 -14.77 31.79 10.03
N VAL A 92 -14.23 32.28 8.91
CA VAL A 92 -14.20 31.55 7.63
C VAL A 92 -13.31 30.31 7.71
N GLU A 93 -12.14 30.41 8.34
CA GLU A 93 -11.25 29.25 8.55
C GLU A 93 -11.91 28.20 9.44
N SER A 94 -12.64 28.62 10.47
CA SER A 94 -13.37 27.70 11.34
C SER A 94 -14.48 26.97 10.57
N GLU A 95 -15.25 27.71 9.75
CA GLU A 95 -16.26 27.11 8.87
C GLU A 95 -15.63 26.12 7.89
N ALA A 96 -14.49 26.47 7.29
CA ALA A 96 -13.75 25.60 6.39
C ALA A 96 -13.28 24.32 7.10
N TYR A 97 -12.77 24.42 8.33
CA TYR A 97 -12.41 23.25 9.15
C TYR A 97 -13.60 22.32 9.37
N PHE A 98 -14.77 22.85 9.75
CA PHE A 98 -15.96 22.02 9.95
C PHE A 98 -16.43 21.35 8.65
N ALA A 99 -16.34 22.06 7.52
CA ALA A 99 -16.64 21.51 6.21
C ALA A 99 -15.68 20.38 5.83
N VAL A 100 -14.36 20.60 6.00
CA VAL A 100 -13.31 19.58 5.79
C VAL A 100 -13.60 18.35 6.66
N ARG A 101 -13.90 18.54 7.95
CA ARG A 101 -14.22 17.44 8.87
C ARG A 101 -15.44 16.65 8.42
N LYS A 102 -16.50 17.32 7.95
CA LYS A 102 -17.71 16.66 7.44
C LYS A 102 -17.47 15.88 6.14
N MET A 103 -16.54 16.36 5.31
CA MET A 103 -16.18 15.71 4.04
C MET A 103 -15.11 14.64 4.21
N TRP A 104 -14.34 14.66 5.30
CA TRP A 104 -13.17 13.81 5.48
C TRP A 104 -13.45 12.33 5.22
N GLU A 105 -14.51 11.79 5.81
CA GLU A 105 -14.90 10.38 5.63
C GLU A 105 -15.46 10.07 4.24
N LYS A 106 -15.91 11.09 3.50
CA LYS A 106 -16.52 10.94 2.17
C LYS A 106 -15.49 11.04 1.04
N VAL A 107 -14.34 11.64 1.32
CA VAL A 107 -13.27 11.88 0.34
C VAL A 107 -12.37 10.64 0.28
N SER A 108 -12.01 10.21 -0.92
CA SER A 108 -11.11 9.06 -1.09
C SER A 108 -9.72 9.35 -0.51
N ASP A 109 -9.01 8.33 -0.02
CA ASP A 109 -7.67 8.52 0.55
C ASP A 109 -6.67 9.08 -0.48
N LYS A 110 -6.83 8.72 -1.75
CA LYS A 110 -6.04 9.30 -2.86
C LYS A 110 -6.28 10.80 -3.00
N THR A 111 -7.53 11.25 -2.88
CA THR A 111 -7.89 12.67 -2.93
C THR A 111 -7.38 13.40 -1.68
N LYS A 112 -7.49 12.80 -0.49
CA LYS A 112 -6.91 13.33 0.74
C LYS A 112 -5.41 13.55 0.57
N GLU A 113 -4.66 12.54 0.14
CA GLU A 113 -3.22 12.63 -0.07
C GLU A 113 -2.85 13.71 -1.10
N LYS A 114 -3.57 13.77 -2.23
CA LYS A 114 -3.36 14.77 -3.27
C LYS A 114 -3.57 16.19 -2.74
N CYS A 115 -4.66 16.44 -2.04
CA CYS A 115 -4.98 17.77 -1.52
C CYS A 115 -4.09 18.18 -0.35
N ILE A 116 -3.70 17.25 0.53
CA ILE A 116 -2.71 17.52 1.59
C ILE A 116 -1.34 17.86 0.97
N LYS A 117 -0.94 17.20 -0.12
CA LYS A 117 0.30 17.57 -0.83
C LYS A 117 0.20 18.94 -1.51
N MET A 118 -1.00 19.31 -1.99
CA MET A 118 -1.25 20.61 -2.61
C MET A 118 -1.21 21.74 -1.58
N VAL A 119 -1.76 21.48 -0.40
CA VAL A 119 -1.81 22.43 0.72
C VAL A 119 -0.60 22.17 1.62
N ARG A 120 0.51 22.87 1.34
CA ARG A 120 1.78 22.69 2.06
C ARG A 120 1.57 22.61 3.59
N PRO A 121 2.10 21.58 4.27
CA PRO A 121 2.13 21.56 5.73
C PRO A 121 2.91 22.79 6.24
N GLY A 122 2.27 23.65 7.03
CA GLY A 122 2.86 24.88 7.57
C GLY A 122 2.32 26.17 6.95
N ASP A 123 2.20 26.22 5.61
CA ASP A 123 1.70 27.42 4.89
C ASP A 123 0.22 27.28 4.47
N GLY A 124 -0.33 26.08 4.63
CA GLY A 124 -1.69 25.75 4.26
C GLY A 124 -2.74 26.29 5.22
N ASN A 125 -3.98 26.38 4.73
CA ASN A 125 -5.15 26.73 5.53
C ASN A 125 -6.34 25.83 5.17
N TYR A 126 -7.35 25.78 6.04
CA TYR A 126 -8.49 24.89 5.85
C TYR A 126 -9.34 25.32 4.65
N PHE A 127 -9.36 26.61 4.32
CA PHE A 127 -10.04 27.11 3.13
C PHE A 127 -9.50 26.46 1.85
N LEU A 128 -8.18 26.44 1.66
CA LEU A 128 -7.53 25.82 0.50
C LEU A 128 -7.76 24.30 0.46
N LEU A 129 -7.73 23.64 1.62
CA LEU A 129 -7.99 22.20 1.70
C LEU A 129 -9.43 21.87 1.32
N ARG A 130 -10.39 22.65 1.83
CA ARG A 130 -11.82 22.53 1.50
C ARG A 130 -12.04 22.70 0.00
N ASP A 131 -11.45 23.73 -0.60
CA ASP A 131 -11.61 24.04 -2.01
C ASP A 131 -11.00 22.96 -2.91
N CYS A 132 -9.88 22.35 -2.49
CA CYS A 132 -9.31 21.20 -3.19
C CYS A 132 -10.27 19.99 -3.16
N PHE A 133 -10.86 19.68 -2.00
CA PHE A 133 -11.84 18.58 -1.90
C PHE A 133 -13.08 18.81 -2.77
N MET A 134 -13.59 20.04 -2.83
CA MET A 134 -14.74 20.36 -3.69
C MET A 134 -14.40 20.17 -5.16
N ARG A 135 -13.24 20.68 -5.61
CA ARG A 135 -12.80 20.55 -7.00
C ARG A 135 -12.64 19.10 -7.44
N GLU A 136 -11.97 18.29 -6.63
CA GLU A 136 -11.75 16.88 -6.94
C GLU A 136 -13.08 16.10 -6.98
N ASN A 137 -14.01 16.40 -6.07
CA ASN A 137 -15.33 15.77 -6.08
C ASN A 137 -16.14 16.14 -7.33
N ASP A 138 -16.07 17.40 -7.76
CA ASP A 138 -16.74 17.85 -8.99
C ASP A 138 -16.11 17.25 -10.27
N ASP A 139 -14.78 17.08 -10.27
CA ASP A 139 -14.06 16.41 -11.36
C ASP A 139 -14.40 14.92 -11.45
N GLU A 140 -14.50 14.22 -10.32
CA GLU A 140 -14.95 12.82 -10.30
C GLU A 140 -16.39 12.70 -10.83
N LYS A 141 -17.32 13.54 -10.37
CA LYS A 141 -18.69 13.59 -10.91
C LYS A 141 -18.77 13.94 -12.39
N ARG A 142 -17.81 14.73 -12.90
CA ARG A 142 -17.73 15.05 -14.33
C ARG A 142 -17.24 13.84 -15.13
N LYS A 143 -16.23 13.12 -14.64
CA LYS A 143 -15.74 11.88 -15.26
C LYS A 143 -16.82 10.80 -15.29
N GLU A 144 -17.55 10.63 -14.19
CA GLU A 144 -18.68 9.70 -14.12
C GLU A 144 -19.71 10.02 -15.21
N ARG A 145 -20.14 11.28 -15.34
CA ARG A 145 -21.09 11.70 -16.37
C ARG A 145 -20.59 11.57 -17.80
N ALA A 146 -19.29 11.70 -18.03
CA ALA A 146 -18.69 11.56 -19.37
C ALA A 146 -18.49 10.10 -19.80
N HIS A 147 -18.62 9.15 -18.86
CA HIS A 147 -18.45 7.72 -19.10
C HIS A 147 -19.78 7.00 -19.42
N PHE A 148 -20.91 7.71 -19.34
CA PHE A 148 -22.24 7.28 -19.80
C PHE A 148 -22.57 7.91 -21.15
#